data_AF-A0A919NFH4-F1
#
_entry.id   AF-A0A919NFH4-F1
#
_cell.length_a   1.000
_cell.length_b   1.000
_cell.length_c   1.000
_cell.angle_alpha   90.00
_cell.angle_beta   90.00
_cell.angle_gamma   90.00
#
_symmetry.space_group_name_H-M   'P 1'
#
loop_
_entity.id
_entity.type
_entity.pdbx_description
1 polymer ?
#
loop_
_entity_poly.entity_id
_entity_poly.type
_entity_poly.pdbx_seq_one_letter_code
_entity_poly.pdbx_strand_id
1 'polypeptide(L)'
;MRRRWLMLGGSAALLFLSGCSSASTTATAIPSASGKPWVITTKGSATPSPTVSVVTATTSAFPSGFLPLPSITATATVTPSPTCTPIGQTSPIEAAGVVPGKTTAVVTFFNPGGADLQEFRVTAIAQDLVVGSQRDVGWTVVTPGTPCTFQTVTITGLDSAADYVFSVDAVWTRTGGKDGTTARTVARSKVITTA
;
A
#
# COMPACT_ATOMS: atom_id res chain seq x y z
N MET A 1 -2.31 -20.67 -72.68
CA MET A 1 -3.02 -19.41 -72.93
C MET A 1 -2.47 -18.35 -71.98
N ARG A 2 -1.96 -17.24 -72.54
CA ARG A 2 -1.33 -16.13 -71.81
C ARG A 2 -2.39 -15.09 -71.45
N ARG A 3 -2.42 -14.58 -70.22
CA ARG A 3 -2.88 -13.21 -69.94
C ARG A 3 -2.03 -12.57 -68.85
N ARG A 4 -1.25 -11.58 -69.28
CA ARG A 4 -0.60 -10.53 -68.49
C ARG A 4 -1.63 -9.43 -68.19
N TRP A 5 -1.61 -8.84 -67.01
CA TRP A 5 -1.91 -7.41 -66.79
C TRP A 5 -0.97 -6.84 -65.70
N LEU A 6 -0.15 -5.89 -66.15
CA LEU A 6 0.55 -4.80 -65.46
C LEU A 6 -0.52 -3.76 -65.04
N MET A 7 -0.44 -2.86 -64.05
CA MET A 7 0.61 -2.21 -63.27
C MET A 7 -0.06 -1.27 -62.24
N LEU A 8 0.76 -0.74 -61.31
CA LEU A 8 0.77 0.63 -60.75
C LEU A 8 -0.14 1.04 -59.57
N GLY A 9 0.53 1.62 -58.56
CA GLY A 9 0.01 2.49 -57.50
C GLY A 9 0.38 1.94 -56.11
N GLY A 10 1.27 2.51 -55.30
CA GLY A 10 1.71 3.88 -55.15
C GLY A 10 1.54 4.26 -53.66
N SER A 11 2.65 4.63 -53.00
CA SER A 11 2.71 5.40 -51.76
C SER A 11 2.31 4.74 -50.43
N ALA A 12 3.30 4.45 -49.58
CA ALA A 12 3.28 4.86 -48.17
C ALA A 12 4.68 4.77 -47.54
N ALA A 13 5.00 5.81 -46.80
CA ALA A 13 6.29 6.14 -46.23
C ALA A 13 6.88 5.08 -45.29
N LEU A 14 8.21 4.95 -45.39
CA LEU A 14 9.08 4.36 -44.39
C LEU A 14 8.98 5.15 -43.08
N LEU A 15 8.39 4.54 -42.05
CA LEU A 15 8.65 4.91 -40.65
C LEU A 15 9.34 3.73 -39.98
N PHE A 16 10.67 3.78 -39.96
CA PHE A 16 11.49 2.94 -39.11
C PHE A 16 11.28 3.36 -37.65
N LEU A 17 10.30 2.75 -36.97
CA LEU A 17 10.38 2.63 -35.52
C LEU A 17 11.38 1.52 -35.22
N SER A 18 12.60 1.90 -34.83
CA SER A 18 13.55 1.05 -34.12
C SER A 18 12.97 0.72 -32.74
N GLY A 19 12.03 -0.21 -32.71
CA GLY A 19 11.60 -0.89 -31.50
C GLY A 19 12.77 -1.70 -30.96
N CYS A 20 13.18 -1.37 -29.74
CA CYS A 20 14.21 -2.07 -29.00
C CYS A 20 13.94 -3.58 -29.05
N SER A 21 14.74 -4.30 -29.84
CA SER A 21 14.73 -5.75 -29.91
C SER A 21 15.34 -6.28 -28.61
N SER A 22 14.55 -6.31 -27.55
CA SER A 22 14.76 -7.29 -26.50
C SER A 22 14.46 -8.63 -27.15
N ALA A 23 15.52 -9.29 -27.63
CA ALA A 23 15.49 -10.68 -28.02
C ALA A 23 15.15 -11.50 -26.77
N SER A 24 13.87 -11.55 -26.45
CA SER A 24 13.31 -12.50 -25.51
C SER A 24 13.50 -13.86 -26.17
N THR A 25 14.51 -14.62 -25.74
CA THR A 25 14.53 -16.06 -25.93
C THR A 25 13.28 -16.61 -25.25
N THR A 26 12.21 -16.77 -26.02
CA THR A 26 11.03 -17.51 -25.61
C THR A 26 11.48 -18.95 -25.40
N ALA A 27 11.62 -19.34 -24.13
CA ALA A 27 11.82 -20.72 -23.76
C ALA A 27 10.64 -21.53 -24.32
N THR A 28 10.91 -22.38 -25.30
CA THR A 28 9.92 -23.28 -25.88
C THR A 28 9.60 -24.35 -24.84
N ALA A 29 8.34 -24.45 -24.41
CA ALA A 29 7.92 -25.49 -23.50
C ALA A 29 8.14 -26.86 -24.17
N ILE A 30 8.92 -27.74 -23.53
CA ILE A 30 9.10 -29.12 -23.97
C ILE A 30 7.92 -29.92 -23.38
N PRO A 31 6.99 -30.45 -24.21
CA PRO A 31 5.91 -31.27 -23.68
C PRO A 31 6.46 -32.57 -23.12
N SER A 32 6.17 -32.88 -21.86
CA SER A 32 6.48 -34.19 -21.26
C SER A 32 5.47 -35.23 -21.73
N ALA A 33 5.95 -36.39 -22.18
CA ALA A 33 5.19 -37.40 -22.91
C ALA A 33 4.19 -38.25 -22.08
N SER A 34 3.61 -37.71 -21.01
CA SER A 34 2.66 -38.44 -20.15
C SER A 34 1.30 -37.75 -20.10
N GLY A 35 0.32 -38.32 -20.81
CA GLY A 35 -1.06 -37.82 -21.00
C GLY A 35 -1.93 -37.79 -19.75
N LYS A 36 -1.55 -37.02 -18.73
CA LYS A 36 -2.40 -36.62 -17.60
C LYS A 36 -2.38 -35.09 -17.50
N PRO A 37 -3.48 -34.41 -17.14
CA PRO A 37 -3.47 -32.96 -16.97
C PRO A 37 -2.71 -32.62 -15.69
N TRP A 38 -1.42 -32.32 -15.82
CA TRP A 38 -0.61 -31.75 -14.74
C TRP A 38 -0.31 -30.28 -15.05
N VAL A 39 -0.35 -29.46 -14.01
CA VAL A 39 -0.14 -28.01 -14.09
C VAL A 39 1.26 -27.73 -14.66
N ILE A 40 1.33 -27.06 -15.81
CA ILE A 40 2.58 -26.63 -16.40
C ILE A 40 3.03 -25.36 -15.67
N THR A 41 4.05 -25.46 -14.83
CA THR A 41 4.65 -24.29 -14.16
C THR A 41 5.90 -23.86 -14.92
N THR A 42 5.86 -22.70 -15.55
CA THR A 42 7.05 -22.06 -16.12
C THR A 42 7.81 -21.34 -15.02
N LYS A 43 9.08 -21.69 -14.81
CA LYS A 43 9.96 -20.97 -13.88
C LYS A 43 10.26 -19.59 -14.46
N GLY A 44 9.58 -18.57 -13.95
CA GLY A 44 9.91 -17.17 -14.27
C GLY A 44 11.30 -16.81 -13.79
N SER A 45 12.02 -15.99 -14.55
CA SER A 45 13.25 -15.37 -14.09
C SER A 45 12.91 -14.30 -13.06
N ALA A 46 13.69 -14.21 -11.98
CA ALA A 46 13.58 -13.08 -11.06
C ALA A 46 13.84 -11.78 -11.83
N THR A 47 12.91 -10.83 -11.73
CA THR A 47 13.17 -9.45 -12.17
C THR A 47 14.30 -8.92 -11.29
N PRO A 48 15.44 -8.47 -11.84
CA PRO A 48 16.50 -7.90 -11.03
C PRO A 48 15.95 -6.71 -10.25
N SER A 49 16.35 -6.60 -8.98
CA SER A 49 15.98 -5.45 -8.14
C SER A 49 16.46 -4.15 -8.78
N PRO A 50 15.67 -3.07 -8.69
CA PRO A 50 16.08 -1.77 -9.23
C PRO A 50 17.39 -1.32 -8.55
N THR A 51 18.37 -0.97 -9.36
CA THR A 51 19.59 -0.30 -8.87
C THR A 51 19.20 1.08 -8.34
N VAL A 52 19.65 1.43 -7.13
CA VAL A 52 19.41 2.75 -6.55
C VAL A 52 20.11 3.82 -7.39
N SER A 53 19.35 4.63 -8.12
CA SER A 53 19.85 5.84 -8.77
C SER A 53 19.86 6.97 -7.75
N VAL A 54 21.04 7.34 -7.26
CA VAL A 54 21.23 8.55 -6.45
C VAL A 54 21.26 9.73 -7.42
N VAL A 55 20.12 10.40 -7.58
CA VAL A 55 20.07 11.71 -8.25
C VAL A 55 20.42 12.76 -7.19
N THR A 56 21.46 13.55 -7.44
CA THR A 56 21.73 14.76 -6.65
C THR A 56 20.48 15.64 -6.70
N ALA A 57 19.87 15.90 -5.55
CA ALA A 57 18.67 16.72 -5.47
C ALA A 57 18.97 18.11 -6.05
N THR A 58 18.35 18.45 -7.18
CA THR A 58 18.33 19.83 -7.67
C THR A 58 17.50 20.63 -6.67
N THR A 59 18.07 21.71 -6.12
CA THR A 59 17.36 22.60 -5.19
C THR A 59 16.12 23.16 -5.88
N SER A 60 14.94 22.68 -5.51
CA SER A 60 13.67 23.27 -5.93
C SER A 60 13.53 24.63 -5.27
N ALA A 61 13.32 25.69 -6.06
CA ALA A 61 12.96 26.99 -5.52
C ALA A 61 11.65 26.84 -4.72
N PHE A 62 11.73 27.08 -3.41
CA PHE A 62 10.56 27.09 -2.54
C PHE A 62 9.69 28.30 -2.95
N PRO A 63 8.41 28.13 -3.32
CA PRO A 63 7.56 29.26 -3.62
C PRO A 63 7.40 30.11 -2.35
N SER A 64 7.95 31.32 -2.35
CA SER A 64 7.87 32.29 -1.24
C SER A 64 6.50 32.99 -1.15
N GLY A 65 5.43 32.31 -1.57
CA GLY A 65 4.06 32.82 -1.53
C GLY A 65 3.28 32.06 -0.46
N PHE A 66 3.19 32.64 0.74
CA PHE A 66 2.36 32.11 1.82
C PHE A 66 0.88 32.35 1.45
N LEU A 67 0.25 31.41 0.74
CA LEU A 67 -1.20 31.29 0.82
C LEU A 67 -1.52 30.93 2.27
N PRO A 68 -2.41 31.67 2.97
CA PRO A 68 -2.79 31.29 4.33
C PRO A 68 -3.45 29.91 4.28
N LEU A 69 -2.70 28.88 4.66
CA LEU A 69 -3.30 27.58 4.91
C LEU A 69 -4.24 27.77 6.10
N PRO A 70 -5.53 27.40 5.99
CA PRO A 70 -6.39 27.40 7.16
C PRO A 70 -5.74 26.50 8.21
N SER A 71 -5.54 27.02 9.42
CA SER A 71 -5.05 26.26 10.56
C SER A 71 -6.12 25.23 10.96
N ILE A 72 -6.20 24.12 10.24
CA ILE A 72 -7.07 23.00 10.59
C ILE A 72 -6.40 22.20 11.70
N THR A 73 -6.29 22.80 12.88
CA THR A 73 -5.99 22.10 14.14
C THR A 73 -7.25 21.38 14.66
N ALA A 74 -8.07 20.84 13.76
CA ALA A 74 -9.19 20.01 14.16
C ALA A 74 -8.66 18.58 14.31
N THR A 75 -8.26 18.20 15.53
CA THR A 75 -8.08 16.80 15.86
C THR A 75 -9.42 16.10 15.63
N ALA A 76 -9.51 15.29 14.58
CA ALA A 76 -10.72 14.56 14.24
C ALA A 76 -11.07 13.62 15.40
N THR A 77 -12.09 14.00 16.17
CA THR A 77 -12.60 13.17 17.26
C THR A 77 -13.75 12.36 16.70
N VAL A 78 -13.59 11.04 16.60
CA VAL A 78 -14.67 10.15 16.16
C VAL A 78 -15.67 10.03 17.30
N THR A 79 -16.85 10.63 17.15
CA THR A 79 -17.96 10.39 18.07
C THR A 79 -18.59 9.05 17.71
N PRO A 80 -18.62 8.06 18.63
CA PRO A 80 -19.25 6.77 18.34
C PRO A 80 -20.76 6.97 18.16
N SER A 81 -21.26 6.71 16.96
CA SER A 81 -22.70 6.65 16.69
C SER A 81 -23.22 5.25 17.05
N PRO A 82 -24.37 5.12 17.75
CA PRO A 82 -24.96 3.82 18.09
C PRO A 82 -25.48 3.07 16.84
N THR A 83 -25.70 3.79 15.74
CA THR A 83 -25.97 3.17 14.46
C THR A 83 -24.64 3.02 13.73
N CYS A 84 -24.19 1.77 13.58
CA CYS A 84 -23.15 1.35 12.63
C CYS A 84 -23.59 1.59 11.17
N THR A 85 -24.16 2.75 10.89
CA THR A 85 -24.44 3.16 9.52
C THR A 85 -23.07 3.26 8.87
N PRO A 86 -22.79 2.53 7.77
CA PRO A 86 -21.50 2.61 7.12
C PRO A 86 -21.26 4.07 6.77
N ILE A 87 -20.42 4.76 7.56
CA ILE A 87 -19.97 6.11 7.22
C ILE A 87 -19.27 5.92 5.89
N GLY A 88 -19.89 6.38 4.82
CA GLY A 88 -19.49 6.04 3.46
C GLY A 88 -18.05 6.46 3.21
N GLN A 89 -17.10 5.55 3.37
CA GLN A 89 -15.66 5.66 3.06
C GLN A 89 -14.91 6.91 3.56
N THR A 90 -15.53 7.82 4.29
CA THR A 90 -14.99 9.14 4.67
C THR A 90 -14.67 9.24 6.16
N SER A 91 -14.52 8.11 6.87
CA SER A 91 -14.01 8.16 8.24
C SER A 91 -12.60 8.76 8.21
N PRO A 92 -12.34 9.85 8.96
CA PRO A 92 -11.06 10.53 8.91
C PRO A 92 -9.96 9.59 9.38
N ILE A 93 -8.94 9.42 8.54
CA ILE A 93 -7.82 8.53 8.83
C ILE A 93 -7.06 9.00 10.08
N GLU A 94 -7.14 10.26 10.52
CA GLU A 94 -6.42 10.78 11.70
C GLU A 94 -7.04 10.46 13.07
N ALA A 95 -7.84 9.40 13.18
CA ALA A 95 -8.64 9.09 14.36
C ALA A 95 -7.96 8.20 15.42
N ALA A 96 -6.68 7.86 15.28
CA ALA A 96 -6.01 7.01 16.28
C ALA A 96 -5.55 7.85 17.48
N GLY A 97 -6.15 7.61 18.64
CA GLY A 97 -5.69 8.16 19.92
C GLY A 97 -4.51 7.34 20.43
N VAL A 98 -3.41 7.99 20.82
CA VAL A 98 -2.20 7.30 21.28
C VAL A 98 -1.75 7.88 22.61
N VAL A 99 -1.47 7.00 23.57
CA VAL A 99 -0.83 7.34 24.84
C VAL A 99 0.56 6.71 24.86
N PRO A 100 1.64 7.50 24.70
CA PRO A 100 3.00 6.97 24.69
C PRO A 100 3.46 6.59 26.10
N GLY A 101 4.20 5.49 26.19
CA GLY A 101 5.09 5.14 27.28
C GLY A 101 6.55 5.27 26.85
N LYS A 102 7.48 4.73 27.67
CA LYS A 102 8.93 4.80 27.39
C LYS A 102 9.35 3.92 26.22
N THR A 103 8.88 2.67 26.19
CA THR A 103 9.20 1.68 25.14
C THR A 103 7.93 1.01 24.62
N THR A 104 6.79 1.61 24.89
CA THR A 104 5.46 1.12 24.56
C THR A 104 4.56 2.28 24.16
N ALA A 105 3.45 1.99 23.50
CA ALA A 105 2.39 2.96 23.29
C ALA A 105 1.05 2.24 23.28
N VAL A 106 0.05 2.85 23.90
CA VAL A 106 -1.33 2.36 23.90
C VAL A 106 -2.08 3.09 22.79
N VAL A 107 -2.51 2.35 21.77
CA VAL A 107 -3.23 2.86 20.60
C VAL A 107 -4.70 2.52 20.74
N THR A 108 -5.55 3.54 20.66
CA THR A 108 -7.01 3.43 20.69
C THR A 108 -7.58 3.89 19.36
N PHE A 109 -8.42 3.06 18.74
CA PHE A 109 -9.03 3.32 17.44
C PHE A 109 -10.46 2.81 17.38
N PHE A 110 -11.28 3.37 16.49
CA PHE A 110 -12.67 2.96 16.34
C PHE A 110 -12.78 1.71 15.45
N ASN A 111 -13.51 0.70 15.90
CA ASN A 111 -13.85 -0.48 15.09
C ASN A 111 -15.11 -0.20 14.25
N PRO A 112 -15.02 0.01 12.93
CA PRO A 112 -16.19 0.23 12.09
C PRO A 112 -17.09 -1.00 11.95
N GLY A 113 -16.60 -2.19 12.32
CA GLY A 113 -17.28 -3.46 12.09
C GLY A 113 -17.32 -3.86 10.61
N GLY A 114 -18.33 -4.66 10.27
CA GLY A 114 -18.53 -5.23 8.94
C GLY A 114 -18.43 -6.74 8.95
N ALA A 115 -19.34 -7.43 8.25
CA ALA A 115 -19.40 -8.89 8.21
C ALA A 115 -18.13 -9.53 7.62
N ASP A 116 -17.42 -8.79 6.79
CA ASP A 116 -16.19 -9.24 6.12
C ASP A 116 -14.90 -8.85 6.86
N LEU A 117 -14.98 -8.14 8.00
CA LEU A 117 -13.80 -7.71 8.75
C LEU A 117 -13.16 -8.90 9.48
N GLN A 118 -11.91 -9.21 9.14
CA GLN A 118 -11.18 -10.36 9.69
C GLN A 118 -10.27 -9.98 10.86
N GLU A 119 -9.48 -8.92 10.68
CA GLU A 119 -8.47 -8.49 11.64
C GLU A 119 -8.12 -7.02 11.48
N PHE A 120 -7.55 -6.44 12.53
CA PHE A 120 -6.78 -5.21 12.45
C PHE A 120 -5.29 -5.53 12.55
N ARG A 121 -4.48 -4.75 11.85
CA ARG A 121 -3.03 -4.76 11.93
C ARG A 121 -2.60 -3.38 12.37
N VAL A 122 -1.91 -3.31 13.50
CA VAL A 122 -1.45 -2.03 14.06
C VAL A 122 0.06 -2.02 14.09
N THR A 123 0.66 -0.95 13.59
CA THR A 123 2.12 -0.77 13.58
C THR A 123 2.50 0.64 14.01
N ALA A 124 3.78 0.82 14.33
CA ALA A 124 4.40 2.11 14.58
C ALA A 124 5.52 2.33 13.56
N ILE A 125 5.49 3.48 12.89
CA ILE A 125 6.44 3.84 11.84
C ILE A 125 7.33 4.95 12.40
N ALA A 126 8.62 4.67 12.60
CA ALA A 126 9.58 5.66 13.05
C ALA A 126 9.62 6.85 12.06
N GLN A 127 9.66 8.08 12.58
CA GLN A 127 9.75 9.30 11.78
C GLN A 127 11.17 9.89 11.77
N ASP A 128 12.02 9.41 12.68
CA ASP A 128 13.42 9.82 12.75
C ASP A 128 14.17 9.40 11.48
N LEU A 129 14.83 10.37 10.87
CA LEU A 129 15.67 10.15 9.70
C LEU A 129 16.99 9.50 10.14
N VAL A 130 17.18 8.25 9.71
CA VAL A 130 18.41 7.50 9.96
C VAL A 130 19.09 7.14 8.64
N VAL A 131 20.42 7.07 8.67
CA VAL A 131 21.19 6.55 7.52
C VAL A 131 21.09 5.02 7.52
N GLY A 132 20.61 4.45 6.42
CA GLY A 132 20.51 3.00 6.25
C GLY A 132 19.08 2.49 6.39
N SER A 133 18.92 1.31 6.98
CA SER A 133 17.59 0.71 7.18
C SER A 133 16.82 1.48 8.24
N GLN A 134 15.61 1.91 7.89
CA GLN A 134 14.67 2.38 8.89
C GLN A 134 14.25 1.22 9.80
N ARG A 135 13.94 1.54 11.04
CA ARG A 135 13.49 0.56 12.01
C ARG A 135 12.11 0.04 11.67
N ASP A 136 11.96 -1.29 11.67
CA ASP A 136 10.67 -1.97 11.57
C ASP A 136 10.22 -2.44 12.96
N VAL A 137 9.08 -1.93 13.42
CA VAL A 137 8.44 -2.34 14.69
C VAL A 137 7.60 -3.62 14.51
N GLY A 138 7.28 -3.96 13.26
CA GLY A 138 6.39 -5.06 12.91
C GLY A 138 4.92 -4.72 13.09
N TRP A 139 4.07 -5.74 12.86
CA TRP A 139 2.62 -5.62 12.97
C TRP A 139 2.10 -6.36 14.19
N THR A 140 1.31 -5.67 15.01
CA THR A 140 0.46 -6.30 16.02
C THR A 140 -0.88 -6.62 15.39
N VAL A 141 -1.21 -7.90 15.29
CA VAL A 141 -2.52 -8.37 14.80
C VAL A 141 -3.51 -8.34 15.96
N VAL A 142 -4.68 -7.75 15.73
CA VAL A 142 -5.75 -7.60 16.73
C VAL A 142 -7.02 -8.20 16.15
N THR A 143 -7.57 -9.17 16.87
CA THR A 143 -8.89 -9.74 16.56
C THR A 143 -9.97 -8.68 16.77
N PRO A 144 -10.88 -8.45 15.80
CA PRO A 144 -11.93 -7.47 15.95
C PRO A 144 -12.84 -7.86 17.11
N GLY A 145 -12.99 -6.98 18.10
CA GLY A 145 -14.00 -7.08 19.14
C GLY A 145 -15.38 -6.63 18.67
N THR A 146 -16.19 -6.16 19.61
CA THR A 146 -17.54 -5.64 19.33
C THR A 146 -17.49 -4.56 18.24
N PRO A 147 -18.37 -4.63 17.21
CA PRO A 147 -18.43 -3.58 16.19
C PRO A 147 -18.87 -2.25 16.82
N CYS A 148 -18.44 -1.15 16.23
CA CYS A 148 -18.80 0.22 16.62
C CYS A 148 -18.41 0.61 18.05
N THR A 149 -17.34 0.01 18.57
CA THR A 149 -16.71 0.40 19.81
C THR A 149 -15.26 0.80 19.55
N PHE A 150 -14.69 1.58 20.47
CA PHE A 150 -13.25 1.76 20.49
C PHE A 150 -12.57 0.44 20.88
N GLN A 151 -11.45 0.16 20.24
CA GLN A 151 -10.53 -0.90 20.59
C GLN A 151 -9.19 -0.31 20.99
N THR A 152 -8.51 -1.00 21.89
CA THR A 152 -7.23 -0.59 22.42
C THR A 152 -6.23 -1.71 22.27
N VAL A 153 -5.03 -1.38 21.81
CA VAL A 153 -3.89 -2.31 21.69
C VAL A 153 -2.64 -1.65 22.23
N THR A 154 -1.76 -2.45 22.83
CA THR A 154 -0.44 -1.98 23.26
C THR A 154 0.60 -2.41 22.23
N ILE A 155 1.33 -1.45 21.68
CA ILE A 155 2.56 -1.70 20.93
C ILE A 155 3.73 -1.65 21.89
N THR A 156 4.66 -2.58 21.72
CA THR A 156 5.86 -2.71 22.58
C THR A 156 7.12 -2.71 21.72
N GLY A 157 8.27 -2.59 22.38
CA GLY A 157 9.54 -2.56 21.70
C GLY A 157 9.75 -1.26 20.93
N LEU A 158 9.20 -0.13 21.38
CA LEU A 158 9.53 1.18 20.85
C LEU A 158 10.84 1.69 21.45
N ASP A 159 11.55 2.55 20.73
CA ASP A 159 12.69 3.29 21.29
C ASP A 159 12.16 4.43 22.15
N SER A 160 12.86 4.76 23.23
CA SER A 160 12.54 5.90 24.07
C SER A 160 12.96 7.21 23.42
N ALA A 161 12.22 8.29 23.68
CA ALA A 161 12.46 9.62 23.11
C ALA A 161 12.60 9.64 21.58
N ALA A 162 11.80 8.83 20.88
CA ALA A 162 11.79 8.71 19.43
C ALA A 162 10.39 9.00 18.85
N ASP A 163 10.35 9.53 17.63
CA ASP A 163 9.11 9.98 16.99
C ASP A 163 8.47 8.86 16.16
N TYR A 164 7.19 8.60 16.38
CA TYR A 164 6.43 7.56 15.68
C TYR A 164 5.09 8.06 15.13
N VAL A 165 4.68 7.50 13.99
CA VAL A 165 3.29 7.53 13.51
C VAL A 165 2.71 6.13 13.63
N PHE A 166 1.58 6.01 14.30
CA PHE A 166 0.87 4.75 14.48
C PHE A 166 -0.16 4.59 13.36
N SER A 167 -0.19 3.43 12.71
CA SER A 167 -1.14 3.12 11.63
C SER A 167 -1.94 1.89 11.98
N VAL A 168 -3.24 1.94 11.74
CA VAL A 168 -4.20 0.86 11.93
C VAL A 168 -4.78 0.51 10.58
N ASP A 169 -4.47 -0.70 10.11
CA ASP A 169 -5.02 -1.26 8.89
C ASP A 169 -6.09 -2.30 9.24
N ALA A 170 -7.27 -2.16 8.69
CA ALA A 170 -8.30 -3.18 8.77
C ALA A 170 -8.21 -4.09 7.56
N VAL A 171 -8.38 -5.39 7.77
CA VAL A 171 -8.30 -6.43 6.76
C VAL A 171 -9.69 -7.03 6.56
N TRP A 172 -10.22 -6.93 5.35
CA TRP A 172 -11.51 -7.50 4.99
C TRP A 172 -11.37 -8.63 3.99
N THR A 173 -12.22 -9.65 4.09
CA THR A 173 -12.49 -10.57 2.99
C THR A 173 -13.17 -9.85 1.84
N ARG A 174 -12.89 -10.25 0.60
CA ARG A 174 -13.61 -9.72 -0.55
C ARG A 174 -15.00 -10.36 -0.65
N THR A 175 -16.02 -9.53 -0.72
CA THR A 175 -17.40 -9.97 -0.96
C THR A 175 -17.61 -10.40 -2.42
N GLY A 176 -18.53 -11.33 -2.67
CA GLY A 176 -18.98 -11.71 -4.02
C GLY A 176 -18.20 -12.83 -4.71
N GLY A 177 -17.71 -13.81 -3.94
CA GLY A 177 -17.04 -15.01 -4.48
C GLY A 177 -15.64 -14.75 -5.05
N LYS A 178 -15.03 -13.62 -4.70
CA LYS A 178 -13.66 -13.30 -5.05
C LYS A 178 -12.75 -13.73 -3.92
N ASP A 179 -11.74 -14.55 -4.22
CA ASP A 179 -10.77 -14.96 -3.21
C ASP A 179 -9.84 -13.80 -2.82
N GLY A 180 -9.43 -13.84 -1.55
CA GLY A 180 -8.41 -12.97 -0.98
C GLY A 180 -8.92 -11.89 -0.04
N THR A 181 -7.97 -11.19 0.58
CA THR A 181 -8.20 -10.11 1.54
C THR A 181 -7.74 -8.77 1.00
N THR A 182 -8.40 -7.69 1.42
CA THR A 182 -7.95 -6.32 1.19
C THR A 182 -7.64 -5.66 2.53
N ALA A 183 -6.49 -5.00 2.63
CA ALA A 183 -6.16 -4.17 3.78
C ALA A 183 -6.37 -2.69 3.41
N ARG A 184 -6.89 -1.88 4.33
CA ARG A 184 -6.90 -0.42 4.21
C ARG A 184 -6.66 0.23 5.57
N THR A 185 -5.89 1.31 5.57
CA THR A 185 -5.72 2.14 6.77
C THR A 185 -7.05 2.79 7.15
N VAL A 186 -7.50 2.51 8.37
CA VAL A 186 -8.74 3.05 8.95
C VAL A 186 -8.48 4.10 10.01
N ALA A 187 -7.30 4.08 10.62
CA ALA A 187 -6.87 5.08 11.58
C ALA A 187 -5.35 5.25 11.53
N ARG A 188 -4.89 6.44 11.88
CA ARG A 188 -3.51 6.88 11.93
C ARG A 188 -3.41 7.97 12.98
N SER A 189 -2.29 8.01 13.69
CA SER A 189 -2.02 9.08 14.65
C SER A 189 -1.32 10.26 13.98
N LYS A 190 -1.24 11.38 14.69
CA LYS A 190 -0.19 12.38 14.45
C LYS A 190 1.18 11.79 14.84
N VAL A 191 2.25 12.55 14.62
CA VAL A 191 3.56 12.20 15.18
C VAL A 191 3.48 12.25 16.70
N ILE A 192 3.92 11.18 17.36
CA ILE A 192 3.93 11.01 18.82
C ILE A 192 5.34 10.63 19.24
N THR A 193 5.89 11.36 20.20
CA THR A 193 7.18 11.07 20.82
C THR A 193 6.98 10.14 22.01
N THR A 194 7.79 9.08 22.11
CA THR A 194 7.85 8.22 23.30
C THR A 194 8.52 8.91 24.48
N ALA A 195 8.22 8.46 25.70
CA ALA A 195 8.75 9.05 26.94
C ALA A 195 10.21 8.65 27.24
#